data_AF-A0A3I8PTK3-F1
#
_entry.id   AF-A0A3I8PTK3-F1
#
_cell.length_a   1.000
_cell.length_b   1.000
_cell.length_c   1.000
_cell.angle_alpha   90.00
_cell.angle_beta   90.00
_cell.angle_gamma   90.00
#
_symmetry.space_group_name_H-M   'P 1'
#
loop_
_entity.id
_entity.type
_entity.pdbx_description
1 polymer ?
#
loop_
_entity_poly.entity_id
_entity_poly.type
_entity_poly.pdbx_seq_one_letter_code
_entity_poly.pdbx_strand_id
1 'polypeptide(L)'
;MVIFCAALALLLFLGVIAYLITSDGKKTIKKQKTSQKQHVAEKTKKFDTDLDKMIIAASDVKLTDIELKELAKLYVQTHKLGSKTSKELDEAAKKKLEFVSALAANINASAQTVSYLNKELKKISGSYKKEIDAYEHMGLAKRKIKEDK
;
A
#
# COMPACT_ATOMS: atom_id res chain seq x y z
N MET A 1 -15.45 -58.36 -18.34
CA MET A 1 -16.42 -57.46 -17.66
C MET A 1 -15.74 -56.64 -16.57
N VAL A 2 -15.12 -57.26 -15.56
CA VAL A 2 -14.43 -56.57 -14.44
C VAL A 2 -13.33 -55.60 -14.90
N ILE A 3 -12.49 -56.00 -15.86
CA ILE A 3 -11.40 -55.16 -16.40
C ILE A 3 -11.92 -53.92 -17.15
N PHE A 4 -13.03 -54.08 -17.87
CA PHE A 4 -13.69 -52.97 -18.58
C PHE A 4 -14.30 -51.98 -17.60
N CYS A 5 -14.94 -52.48 -16.53
CA CYS A 5 -15.47 -51.63 -15.45
C CYS A 5 -14.35 -50.90 -14.70
N ALA A 6 -13.21 -51.55 -14.45
CA ALA A 6 -12.06 -50.93 -13.80
C ALA A 6 -11.44 -49.81 -14.65
N ALA A 7 -11.30 -50.03 -15.97
CA ALA A 7 -10.79 -49.02 -16.90
C ALA A 7 -11.72 -47.80 -17.01
N LEU A 8 -13.03 -48.02 -17.02
CA LEU A 8 -14.03 -46.94 -17.03
C LEU A 8 -14.01 -46.12 -15.74
N ALA A 9 -13.89 -46.77 -14.58
CA ALA A 9 -13.78 -46.08 -13.30
C ALA A 9 -12.51 -45.21 -13.22
N LEU A 10 -11.39 -45.70 -13.75
CA LEU A 10 -10.12 -44.96 -13.79
C LEU A 10 -10.19 -43.71 -14.68
N LEU A 11 -10.84 -43.81 -15.85
CA LEU A 11 -11.05 -42.67 -16.75
C LEU A 11 -11.96 -41.60 -16.12
N LEU A 12 -13.02 -42.00 -15.41
CA LEU A 12 -13.89 -41.06 -14.69
C LEU A 12 -13.15 -40.34 -13.57
N PHE A 13 -12.30 -41.05 -12.81
CA PHE A 13 -11.49 -40.45 -11.76
C PHE A 13 -10.51 -39.40 -12.29
N LEU A 14 -9.82 -39.69 -13.40
CA LEU A 14 -8.91 -38.73 -14.04
C LEU A 14 -9.66 -37.51 -14.59
N GLY A 15 -10.87 -37.70 -15.14
CA GLY A 15 -11.74 -36.62 -15.59
C GLY A 15 -12.17 -35.68 -14.46
N VAL A 16 -12.50 -36.22 -13.28
CA VAL A 16 -12.85 -35.42 -12.08
C VAL A 16 -11.65 -34.62 -11.59
N ILE A 17 -10.44 -35.21 -11.57
CA ILE A 17 -9.22 -34.49 -11.16
C ILE A 17 -8.89 -33.36 -12.14
N ALA A 18 -8.97 -33.61 -13.45
CA ALA A 18 -8.76 -32.58 -14.48
C ALA A 18 -9.83 -31.46 -14.39
N TYR A 19 -11.08 -31.81 -14.10
CA TYR A 19 -12.14 -30.85 -13.85
C TYR A 19 -11.84 -30.01 -12.61
N LEU A 20 -11.45 -30.60 -11.49
CA LEU A 20 -11.12 -29.84 -10.26
C LEU A 20 -9.94 -28.87 -10.48
N ILE A 21 -8.89 -29.28 -11.20
CA ILE A 21 -7.73 -28.43 -11.52
C ILE A 21 -8.13 -27.26 -12.44
N THR A 22 -9.01 -27.50 -13.41
CA THR A 22 -9.42 -26.47 -14.39
C THR A 22 -10.60 -25.61 -13.89
N SER A 23 -11.36 -26.10 -12.91
CA SER A 23 -12.57 -25.45 -12.37
C SER A 23 -12.30 -24.38 -11.31
N ASP A 24 -11.04 -24.22 -10.85
CA ASP A 24 -10.63 -23.11 -9.96
C ASP A 24 -10.74 -21.71 -10.62
N GLY A 25 -11.23 -21.63 -11.86
CA GLY A 25 -11.48 -20.39 -12.61
C GLY A 25 -12.89 -19.81 -12.54
N LYS A 26 -13.85 -20.36 -11.76
CA LYS A 26 -15.20 -19.77 -11.66
C LYS A 26 -15.79 -19.81 -10.24
N LYS A 27 -15.34 -18.88 -9.38
CA LYS A 27 -16.17 -18.39 -8.27
C LYS A 27 -16.79 -17.05 -8.64
N THR A 28 -18.04 -17.13 -9.06
CA THR A 28 -19.02 -16.05 -9.05
C THR A 28 -19.23 -15.57 -7.61
N ILE A 29 -18.42 -14.63 -7.15
CA ILE A 29 -18.79 -13.80 -6.02
C ILE A 29 -19.62 -12.64 -6.58
N LYS A 30 -20.93 -12.70 -6.37
CA LYS A 30 -21.80 -11.52 -6.41
C LYS A 30 -21.29 -10.53 -5.36
N LYS A 31 -20.44 -9.57 -5.77
CA LYS A 31 -20.17 -8.35 -5.01
C LYS A 31 -20.76 -7.18 -5.80
N GLN A 32 -21.81 -6.64 -5.20
CA GLN A 32 -22.30 -5.28 -5.25
C GLN A 32 -21.50 -4.33 -6.17
N LYS A 33 -22.20 -3.76 -7.16
CA LYS A 33 -21.72 -2.68 -8.01
C LYS A 33 -21.00 -1.62 -7.18
N THR A 34 -19.70 -1.49 -7.37
CA THR A 34 -19.04 -0.19 -7.31
C THR A 34 -18.19 -0.12 -8.56
N SER A 35 -18.66 0.68 -9.51
CA SER A 35 -17.96 1.03 -10.73
C SER A 35 -16.58 1.58 -10.38
N GLN A 36 -15.56 0.74 -10.44
CA GLN A 36 -14.16 1.15 -10.60
C GLN A 36 -13.69 0.71 -11.98
N LYS A 37 -14.31 1.31 -13.00
CA LYS A 37 -13.74 1.47 -14.33
C LYS A 37 -14.10 2.86 -14.84
N GLN A 38 -13.44 3.85 -14.25
CA GLN A 38 -12.91 4.93 -15.05
C GLN A 38 -11.44 5.03 -14.66
N HIS A 39 -10.62 4.29 -15.40
CA HIS A 39 -9.25 4.67 -15.64
C HIS A 39 -9.34 5.96 -16.47
N VAL A 40 -9.68 7.07 -15.82
CA VAL A 40 -9.28 8.37 -16.35
C VAL A 40 -7.77 8.25 -16.34
N ALA A 41 -7.16 8.37 -17.51
CA ALA A 41 -5.74 8.67 -17.58
C ALA A 41 -5.57 10.05 -16.95
N GLU A 42 -5.67 10.15 -15.62
CA GLU A 42 -5.18 11.29 -14.89
C GLU A 42 -3.71 11.39 -15.27
N LYS A 43 -3.31 12.57 -15.76
CA LYS A 43 -1.91 12.88 -15.95
C LYS A 43 -1.23 12.62 -14.62
N THR A 44 -0.56 11.48 -14.51
CA THR A 44 0.17 11.06 -13.32
C THR A 44 1.18 12.15 -13.05
N LYS A 45 0.96 12.92 -11.98
CA LYS A 45 1.87 14.00 -11.60
C LYS A 45 3.23 13.36 -11.40
N LYS A 46 4.22 13.79 -12.20
CA LYS A 46 5.59 13.29 -12.05
C LYS A 46 6.20 13.93 -10.81
N PHE A 47 6.34 13.12 -9.76
CA PHE A 47 7.01 13.54 -8.54
C PHE A 47 8.53 13.37 -8.69
N ASP A 48 9.26 14.29 -8.06
CA ASP A 48 10.71 14.18 -7.89
C ASP A 48 11.01 13.09 -6.84
N THR A 49 12.19 12.47 -6.92
CA THR A 49 12.64 11.46 -5.94
C THR A 49 13.56 12.04 -4.87
N ASP A 50 13.89 13.32 -4.95
CA ASP A 50 14.58 14.03 -3.88
C ASP A 50 13.71 14.11 -2.62
N LEU A 51 14.29 13.77 -1.47
CA LEU A 51 13.56 13.62 -0.21
C LEU A 51 12.89 14.93 0.24
N ASP A 52 13.59 16.06 0.11
CA ASP A 52 13.05 17.37 0.52
C ASP A 52 11.84 17.74 -0.34
N LYS A 53 11.94 17.56 -1.65
CA LYS A 53 10.83 17.81 -2.56
C LYS A 53 9.64 16.88 -2.29
N MET A 54 9.88 15.62 -1.92
CA MET A 54 8.82 14.69 -1.54
C MET A 54 8.11 15.09 -0.24
N ILE A 55 8.84 15.59 0.76
CA ILE A 55 8.25 16.11 2.02
C ILE A 55 7.38 17.34 1.75
N ILE A 56 7.87 18.26 0.91
CA ILE A 56 7.12 19.44 0.47
C ILE A 56 5.84 19.00 -0.26
N ALA A 57 5.96 18.08 -1.22
CA ALA A 57 4.82 17.56 -1.96
C ALA A 57 3.80 16.87 -1.05
N ALA A 58 4.24 16.06 -0.09
CA ALA A 58 3.35 15.39 0.85
C ALA A 58 2.55 16.37 1.72
N SER A 59 3.07 17.57 1.94
CA SER A 59 2.39 18.65 2.68
C SER A 59 1.47 19.52 1.82
N ASP A 60 1.48 19.35 0.49
CA ASP A 60 0.70 20.17 -0.45
C ASP A 60 -0.78 19.80 -0.41
N VAL A 61 -1.60 20.71 0.11
CA VAL A 61 -3.06 20.56 0.23
C VAL A 61 -3.79 20.60 -1.11
N LYS A 62 -3.08 20.89 -2.21
CA LYS A 62 -3.64 20.83 -3.56
C LYS A 62 -3.60 19.42 -4.14
N LEU A 63 -2.82 18.50 -3.56
CA LEU A 63 -2.77 17.12 -4.02
C LEU A 63 -4.02 16.34 -3.59
N THR A 64 -4.51 15.52 -4.50
CA THR A 64 -5.60 14.56 -4.26
C THR A 64 -5.09 13.30 -3.52
N ASP A 65 -6.00 12.52 -2.94
CA ASP A 65 -5.63 11.24 -2.30
C ASP A 65 -4.95 10.27 -3.29
N ILE A 66 -5.35 10.28 -4.56
CA ILE A 66 -4.77 9.44 -5.61
C ILE A 66 -3.30 9.83 -5.84
N GLU A 67 -3.03 11.12 -6.02
CA GLU A 67 -1.67 11.65 -6.16
C GLU A 67 -0.81 11.41 -4.91
N LEU A 68 -1.39 11.57 -3.71
CA LEU A 68 -0.71 11.31 -2.44
C LEU A 68 -0.37 9.82 -2.28
N LYS A 69 -1.24 8.92 -2.76
CA LYS A 69 -0.98 7.48 -2.79
C LYS A 69 0.13 7.13 -3.78
N GLU A 70 0.20 7.79 -4.93
CA GLU A 70 1.29 7.63 -5.88
C GLU A 70 2.63 8.13 -5.32
N LEU A 71 2.62 9.30 -4.66
CA LEU A 71 3.77 9.83 -3.96
C LEU A 71 4.24 8.86 -2.85
N ALA A 72 3.33 8.29 -2.07
CA ALA A 72 3.65 7.28 -1.06
C ALA A 72 4.27 6.02 -1.65
N LYS A 73 3.75 5.52 -2.78
CA LYS A 73 4.35 4.37 -3.51
C LYS A 73 5.76 4.69 -3.96
N LEU A 74 5.97 5.85 -4.58
CA LEU A 74 7.28 6.29 -5.04
C LEU A 74 8.27 6.42 -3.87
N TYR A 75 7.80 6.93 -2.74
CA TYR A 75 8.61 7.10 -1.54
C TYR A 75 9.12 5.75 -1.02
N VAL A 76 8.22 4.77 -0.88
CA VAL A 76 8.57 3.40 -0.45
C VAL A 76 9.63 2.76 -1.36
N GLN A 77 9.58 3.07 -2.66
CA GLN A 77 10.52 2.53 -3.65
C GLN A 77 11.90 3.18 -3.59
N THR A 78 11.99 4.45 -3.20
CA THR A 78 13.20 5.27 -3.30
C THR A 78 13.88 5.54 -1.96
N HIS A 79 13.13 5.60 -0.86
CA HIS A 79 13.62 6.03 0.46
C HIS A 79 13.41 4.97 1.54
N LYS A 80 14.33 4.00 1.60
CA LYS A 80 14.35 2.99 2.68
C LYS A 80 14.98 3.58 3.94
N LEU A 81 14.38 3.34 5.12
CA LEU A 81 14.97 3.71 6.42
C LEU A 81 16.13 2.79 6.81
N GLY A 82 16.18 1.58 6.24
CA GLY A 82 17.21 0.58 6.54
C GLY A 82 17.00 -0.07 7.91
N SER A 83 18.11 -0.39 8.57
CA SER A 83 18.12 -0.97 9.91
C SER A 83 18.68 0.02 10.91
N LYS A 84 18.07 0.11 12.10
CA LYS A 84 18.64 0.87 13.21
C LYS A 84 19.99 0.32 13.63
N THR A 85 20.95 1.22 13.77
CA THR A 85 22.28 0.94 14.29
C THR A 85 22.44 1.42 15.74
N SER A 86 21.51 2.24 16.24
CA SER A 86 21.56 2.82 17.59
C SER A 86 20.15 3.00 18.18
N LYS A 87 20.08 3.34 19.48
CA LYS A 87 18.81 3.72 20.14
C LYS A 87 18.33 5.10 19.69
N GLU A 88 19.25 5.98 19.31
CA GLU A 88 18.95 7.32 18.83
C GLU A 88 18.70 7.30 17.32
N LEU A 89 17.77 8.15 16.89
CA LEU A 89 17.51 8.38 15.47
C LEU A 89 18.61 9.30 14.92
N ASP A 90 19.31 8.85 13.88
CA ASP A 90 20.17 9.73 13.10
C ASP A 90 19.33 10.74 12.29
N GLU A 91 19.97 11.84 11.88
CA GLU A 91 19.29 12.93 11.17
C GLU A 91 18.70 12.48 9.82
N ALA A 92 19.34 11.53 9.14
CA ALA A 92 18.83 11.00 7.87
C ALA A 92 17.53 10.21 8.07
N ALA A 93 17.44 9.41 9.13
CA ALA A 93 16.25 8.67 9.52
C ALA A 93 15.14 9.61 10.00
N LYS A 94 15.46 10.64 10.79
CA LYS A 94 14.49 11.68 11.18
C LYS A 94 13.86 12.35 9.97
N LYS A 95 14.69 12.74 9.00
CA LYS A 95 14.24 13.38 7.75
C LYS A 95 13.35 12.46 6.92
N LYS A 96 13.69 11.17 6.82
CA LYS A 96 12.82 10.16 6.18
C LYS A 96 11.49 9.97 6.92
N LEU A 97 11.49 10.00 8.25
CA LEU A 97 10.27 9.90 9.04
C LEU A 97 9.42 11.18 8.94
N GLU A 98 10.04 12.33 8.69
CA GLU A 98 9.32 13.59 8.44
C GLU A 98 8.36 13.48 7.27
N PHE A 99 8.71 12.74 6.21
CA PHE A 99 7.78 12.43 5.11
C PHE A 99 6.52 11.71 5.61
N VAL A 100 6.66 10.75 6.54
CA VAL A 100 5.51 10.04 7.15
C VAL A 100 4.60 11.02 7.87
N SER A 101 5.17 11.91 8.67
CA SER A 101 4.40 12.95 9.38
C SER A 101 3.76 13.95 8.41
N ALA A 102 4.46 14.37 7.37
CA ALA A 102 3.95 15.28 6.35
C ALA A 102 2.74 14.69 5.61
N LEU A 103 2.84 13.45 5.14
CA LEU A 103 1.75 12.76 4.47
C LEU A 103 0.55 12.56 5.42
N ALA A 104 0.80 12.13 6.66
CA ALA A 104 -0.24 11.98 7.67
C ALA A 104 -0.87 13.32 8.10
N ALA A 105 -0.16 14.44 7.97
CA ALA A 105 -0.70 15.78 8.23
C ALA A 105 -1.52 16.37 7.07
N ASN A 106 -1.50 15.74 5.89
CA ASN A 106 -2.24 16.23 4.73
C ASN A 106 -3.73 15.85 4.83
N ILE A 107 -4.62 16.84 4.85
CA ILE A 107 -6.07 16.66 5.00
C ILE A 107 -6.68 15.75 3.90
N ASN A 108 -6.08 15.74 2.71
CA ASN A 108 -6.58 14.96 1.58
C ASN A 108 -6.04 13.51 1.59
N ALA A 109 -5.04 13.19 2.40
CA ALA A 109 -4.54 11.82 2.52
C ALA A 109 -5.55 10.99 3.31
N SER A 110 -6.15 10.01 2.65
CA SER A 110 -7.09 9.08 3.28
C SER A 110 -6.39 8.17 4.29
N ALA A 111 -7.15 7.63 5.25
CA ALA A 111 -6.64 6.62 6.18
C ALA A 111 -6.06 5.40 5.45
N GLN A 112 -6.57 5.04 4.27
CA GLN A 112 -6.04 3.95 3.46
C GLN A 112 -4.66 4.29 2.90
N THR A 113 -4.45 5.51 2.42
CA THR A 113 -3.17 5.99 1.90
C THR A 113 -2.10 6.05 3.00
N VAL A 114 -2.44 6.60 4.16
CA VAL A 114 -1.54 6.63 5.32
C VAL A 114 -1.22 5.20 5.81
N SER A 115 -2.24 4.35 5.93
CA SER A 115 -2.05 2.94 6.33
C SER A 115 -1.20 2.16 5.33
N TYR A 116 -1.34 2.43 4.03
CA TYR A 116 -0.49 1.84 3.00
C TYR A 116 0.98 2.18 3.23
N LEU A 117 1.32 3.48 3.34
CA LEU A 117 2.70 3.93 3.57
C LEU A 117 3.30 3.21 4.78
N ASN A 118 2.58 3.24 5.90
CA ASN A 118 3.11 2.72 7.17
C ASN A 118 3.28 1.20 7.13
N LYS A 119 2.34 0.47 6.51
CA LYS A 119 2.48 -0.98 6.33
C LYS A 119 3.70 -1.32 5.48
N GLU A 120 3.90 -0.63 4.35
CA GLU A 120 5.03 -0.92 3.48
C GLU A 120 6.38 -0.55 4.11
N LEU A 121 6.48 0.62 4.76
CA LEU A 121 7.69 1.01 5.48
C LEU A 121 8.01 0.03 6.63
N LYS A 122 7.02 -0.40 7.41
CA LYS A 122 7.23 -1.37 8.50
C LYS A 122 7.65 -2.75 8.00
N LYS A 123 7.27 -3.15 6.77
CA LYS A 123 7.75 -4.39 6.13
C LYS A 123 9.23 -4.28 5.77
N ILE A 124 9.65 -3.17 5.15
CA ILE A 124 11.02 -3.00 4.65
C ILE A 124 12.00 -2.40 5.67
N SER A 125 11.51 -1.87 6.79
CA SER A 125 12.29 -1.18 7.82
C SER A 125 11.76 -1.51 9.21
N GLY A 126 11.64 -2.81 9.50
CA GLY A 126 10.98 -3.33 10.71
C GLY A 126 11.57 -2.88 12.05
N SER A 127 12.82 -2.43 12.07
CA SER A 127 13.46 -1.87 13.28
C SER A 127 12.97 -0.46 13.64
N TYR A 128 12.27 0.23 12.72
CA TYR A 128 11.72 1.58 12.89
C TYR A 128 10.20 1.60 13.15
N LYS A 129 9.58 0.46 13.49
CA LYS A 129 8.11 0.37 13.65
C LYS A 129 7.54 1.42 14.61
N LYS A 130 8.18 1.60 15.77
CA LYS A 130 7.73 2.55 16.81
C LYS A 130 7.83 4.00 16.35
N GLU A 131 8.87 4.33 15.60
CA GLU A 131 9.11 5.68 15.09
C GLU A 131 8.17 6.01 13.95
N ILE A 132 7.88 5.03 13.07
CA ILE A 132 6.86 5.17 12.03
C ILE A 132 5.50 5.48 12.68
N ASP A 133 5.12 4.74 13.73
CA ASP A 133 3.89 5.01 14.50
C ASP A 133 3.90 6.39 15.15
N ALA A 134 5.01 6.78 15.79
CA ALA A 134 5.13 8.09 16.43
C ALA A 134 4.99 9.25 15.42
N TYR A 135 5.64 9.16 14.26
CA TYR A 135 5.56 10.20 13.23
C TYR A 135 4.20 10.23 12.52
N GLU A 136 3.53 9.09 12.35
CA GLU A 136 2.13 9.04 11.92
C GLU A 136 1.25 9.82 12.90
N HIS A 137 1.31 9.50 14.19
CA HIS A 137 0.53 10.17 15.21
C HIS A 137 0.82 11.66 15.28
N MET A 138 2.10 12.06 15.16
CA MET A 138 2.48 13.47 15.08
C MET A 138 1.85 14.16 13.87
N GLY A 139 1.83 13.51 12.71
CA GLY A 139 1.17 14.04 11.51
C GLY A 139 -0.35 14.19 11.68
N LEU A 140 -1.00 13.15 12.20
CA LEU A 140 -2.45 13.18 12.48
C LEU A 140 -2.82 14.26 13.50
N ALA A 141 -2.00 14.47 14.54
CA ALA A 141 -2.20 15.55 15.49
C ALA A 141 -2.09 16.93 14.81
N LYS A 142 -1.09 17.14 13.94
CA LYS A 142 -0.96 18.37 13.13
C LYS A 142 -2.17 18.58 12.21
N ARG A 143 -2.76 17.51 11.67
CA ARG A 143 -3.96 17.58 10.83
C ARG A 143 -5.16 18.15 11.58
N LYS A 144 -5.45 17.62 12.76
CA LYS A 144 -6.55 18.10 13.61
C LYS A 144 -6.46 19.60 13.87
N ILE A 145 -5.26 20.09 14.21
CA ILE A 145 -5.01 21.52 14.45
C ILE A 145 -5.30 22.39 13.20
N LYS A 146 -5.13 21.84 11.99
CA LYS A 146 -5.43 22.56 10.73
C LYS A 146 -6.91 22.51 10.37
N GLU A 147 -7.61 21.45 10.74
CA GLU A 147 -9.06 21.31 10.53
C GLU A 147 -9.86 22.23 11.46
N ASP A 148 -9.31 22.53 12.64
CA ASP A 148 -9.91 23.43 13.64
C ASP A 148 -9.67 24.94 13.36
N LYS A 149 -9.00 25.30 12.26
CA LYS A 149 -8.66 26.69 11.87
C LYS A 149 -9.37 27.11 10.59
#